data_AF-A0A9E3B1E0-F1
#
_entry.id   AF-A0A9E3B1E0-F1
#
_cell.length_a   1.000
_cell.length_b   1.000
_cell.length_c   1.000
_cell.angle_alpha   90.00
_cell.angle_beta   90.00
_cell.angle_gamma   90.00
#
_symmetry.space_group_name_H-M   'P 1'
#
loop_
_entity.id
_entity.type
_entity.pdbx_description
1 polymer ?
#
loop_
_entity_poly.entity_id
_entity_poly.type
_entity_poly.pdbx_seq_one_letter_code
_entity_poly.pdbx_strand_id
1 'polypeptide(L)'
;MLDELWDVGLLEANGPGRYTLHQTIVDYARSLCENPQIGQRLIQYTVHYLQMHEQDYNSIDLEINNLLAGLDMAITLEMSHELFVAIICFAPYMHARGHYALADHYLQIAFKNATQQHNAQERLILLQILAEFGCNV
;
A
#
# COMPACT_ATOMS: atom_id res chain seq x y z
N MET A 1 8.66 26.70 7.78
CA MET A 1 8.26 26.57 6.36
C MET A 1 8.94 25.33 5.81
N LEU A 2 8.36 24.57 4.86
CA LEU A 2 8.99 23.35 4.32
C LEU A 2 10.39 23.64 3.73
N ASP A 3 10.58 24.86 3.23
CA ASP A 3 11.85 25.40 2.75
C ASP A 3 12.95 25.46 3.83
N GLU A 4 12.59 25.70 5.10
CA GLU A 4 13.58 25.71 6.19
C GLU A 4 14.13 24.30 6.45
N LEU A 5 13.31 23.24 6.28
CA LEU A 5 13.73 21.85 6.43
C LEU A 5 14.55 21.37 5.22
N TRP A 6 14.25 21.89 4.03
CA TRP A 6 15.07 21.73 2.84
C TRP A 6 16.45 22.36 3.03
N ASP A 7 16.52 23.61 3.49
CA ASP A 7 17.77 24.36 3.65
C ASP A 7 18.72 23.75 4.68
N VAL A 8 18.21 23.04 5.69
CA VAL A 8 19.04 22.31 6.67
C VAL A 8 19.39 20.88 6.23
N GLY A 9 19.04 20.48 4.99
CA GLY A 9 19.36 19.15 4.44
C GLY A 9 18.54 18.01 5.04
N LEU A 10 17.39 18.32 5.66
CA LEU A 10 16.53 17.33 6.28
C LEU A 10 15.53 16.72 5.29
N LEU A 11 15.31 17.37 4.15
CA LEU A 11 14.44 16.91 3.08
C LEU A 11 15.23 16.81 1.77
N GLU A 12 14.87 15.81 0.96
CA GLU A 12 15.36 15.58 -0.39
C GLU A 12 14.21 15.79 -1.38
N ALA A 13 14.41 16.55 -2.46
CA ALA A 13 13.36 16.89 -3.40
C ALA A 13 13.27 15.76 -4.41
N ASN A 14 12.14 15.05 -4.40
CA ASN A 14 11.84 13.95 -5.31
C ASN A 14 10.91 14.38 -6.46
N GLY A 15 10.69 15.68 -6.62
CA GLY A 15 9.92 16.29 -7.69
C GLY A 15 9.29 17.62 -7.28
N PRO A 16 8.57 18.30 -8.18
CA PRO A 16 7.89 19.55 -7.86
C PRO A 16 6.90 19.35 -6.69
N GLY A 17 7.17 20.01 -5.57
CA GLY A 17 6.35 19.92 -4.36
C GLY A 17 6.43 18.59 -3.60
N ARG A 18 7.39 17.70 -3.92
CA ARG A 18 7.55 16.40 -3.26
C ARG A 18 8.89 16.28 -2.59
N TYR A 19 8.85 15.84 -1.35
CA TYR A 19 10.02 15.73 -0.50
C TYR A 19 10.06 14.37 0.17
N THR A 20 11.24 13.77 0.24
CA THR A 20 11.54 12.61 1.06
C THR A 20 12.40 13.02 2.24
N LEU A 21 12.21 12.35 3.38
CA LEU A 21 13.10 12.56 4.52
C LEU A 21 14.49 12.04 4.17
N HIS A 22 15.51 12.81 4.53
CA HIS A 22 16.89 12.35 4.43
C HIS A 22 17.10 11.11 5.32
N GLN A 23 17.93 10.16 4.87
CA GLN A 23 18.14 8.85 5.51
C GLN A 23 18.47 8.95 7.01
N THR A 24 19.24 9.96 7.41
CA THR A 24 19.60 10.21 8.82
C THR A 24 18.40 10.48 9.72
N ILE A 25 17.35 11.14 9.22
CA ILE A 25 16.11 11.38 9.99
C ILE A 25 15.32 10.09 10.07
N VAL A 26 15.27 9.33 8.99
CA VAL A 26 14.62 8.02 8.96
C VAL A 26 15.24 7.11 10.03
N ASP A 27 16.57 7.05 10.07
CA ASP A 27 17.29 6.23 11.05
C ASP A 27 17.12 6.75 12.49
N TYR A 28 17.13 8.08 12.68
CA TYR A 28 16.85 8.69 13.97
C TYR A 28 15.42 8.40 14.45
N ALA A 29 14.42 8.58 13.59
CA ALA A 29 13.02 8.29 13.91
C ALA A 29 12.82 6.80 14.25
N ARG A 30 13.49 5.88 13.54
CA ARG A 30 13.50 4.44 13.86
C ARG A 30 14.09 4.18 15.24
N SER A 31 15.17 4.88 15.61
CA SER A 31 15.81 4.71 16.93
C SER A 31 14.93 5.16 18.11
N LEU A 32 13.97 6.06 17.86
CA LEU A 32 13.00 6.55 18.85
C LEU A 32 11.67 5.79 18.82
N CYS A 33 11.51 4.84 17.90
CA CYS A 33 10.23 4.23 17.61
C CYS A 33 9.86 3.15 18.64
N GLU A 34 9.09 3.53 19.66
CA GLU A 34 8.54 2.63 20.67
C GLU A 34 7.05 2.32 20.48
N ASN A 35 6.40 2.91 19.46
CA ASN A 35 4.96 2.78 19.29
C ASN A 35 4.58 1.60 18.39
N PRO A 36 4.02 0.50 18.94
CA PRO A 36 3.66 -0.68 18.15
C PRO A 36 2.50 -0.44 17.18
N GLN A 37 1.76 0.68 17.31
CA GLN A 37 0.57 0.98 16.51
C GLN A 37 0.89 1.70 15.20
N ILE A 38 2.14 2.09 14.96
CA ILE A 38 2.50 2.85 13.74
C ILE A 38 2.15 2.04 12.48
N GLY A 39 2.44 0.74 12.48
CA GLY A 39 2.08 -0.12 11.36
C GLY A 39 0.57 -0.18 11.13
N GLN A 40 -0.22 -0.30 12.20
CA GLN A 40 -1.69 -0.30 12.12
C GLN A 40 -2.24 1.01 11.54
N ARG A 41 -1.67 2.15 11.93
CA ARG A 41 -2.05 3.47 11.39
C ARG A 41 -1.72 3.60 9.92
N LEU A 42 -0.56 3.09 9.48
CA LEU A 42 -0.19 3.08 8.07
C LEU A 42 -1.17 2.23 7.25
N ILE A 43 -1.52 1.04 7.75
CA ILE A 43 -2.51 0.16 7.08
C ILE A 43 -3.87 0.86 6.97
N GLN A 44 -4.36 1.48 8.05
CA GLN A 44 -5.62 2.22 8.06
C GLN A 44 -5.60 3.39 7.08
N TYR A 45 -4.49 4.13 7.02
CA TYR A 45 -4.29 5.18 6.03
C TYR A 45 -4.37 4.62 4.60
N THR A 46 -3.67 3.52 4.31
CA THR A 46 -3.67 2.88 2.99
C THR A 46 -5.06 2.46 2.56
N VAL A 47 -5.81 1.77 3.43
CA VAL A 47 -7.20 1.36 3.14
C VAL A 47 -8.07 2.59 2.88
N HIS A 48 -8.02 3.58 3.76
CA HIS A 48 -8.84 4.78 3.63
C HIS A 48 -8.51 5.57 2.34
N TYR A 49 -7.23 5.71 2.02
CA TYR A 49 -6.77 6.43 0.84
C TYR A 49 -7.24 5.75 -0.45
N LEU A 50 -7.09 4.43 -0.54
CA LEU A 50 -7.53 3.65 -1.71
C LEU A 50 -9.05 3.73 -1.91
N GLN A 51 -9.83 3.66 -0.83
CA GLN A 51 -11.29 3.81 -0.89
C GLN A 51 -11.72 5.23 -1.30
N MET A 52 -11.01 6.27 -0.83
CA MET A 52 -11.32 7.65 -1.16
C MET A 52 -10.98 8.01 -2.61
N HIS A 53 -9.97 7.34 -3.19
CA HIS A 53 -9.42 7.66 -4.51
C HIS A 53 -9.63 6.55 -5.55
N GLU A 54 -10.66 5.69 -5.40
CA GLU A 54 -10.91 4.54 -6.30
C GLU A 54 -10.95 4.87 -7.80
N GLN A 55 -11.32 6.10 -8.16
CA GLN A 55 -11.39 6.57 -9.56
C GLN A 55 -10.33 7.62 -9.91
N ASP A 56 -9.53 8.07 -8.94
CA ASP A 56 -8.49 9.08 -9.13
C ASP A 56 -7.11 8.44 -9.12
N TYR A 57 -6.81 7.78 -10.24
CA TYR A 57 -5.54 7.08 -10.41
C TYR A 57 -4.33 8.00 -10.42
N ASN A 58 -4.50 9.31 -10.68
CA ASN A 58 -3.39 10.24 -10.61
C ASN A 58 -2.96 10.45 -9.17
N SER A 59 -3.91 10.59 -8.23
CA SER A 59 -3.61 10.67 -6.80
C SER A 59 -2.94 9.39 -6.29
N ILE A 60 -3.41 8.23 -6.74
CA ILE A 60 -2.78 6.94 -6.42
C ILE A 60 -1.33 6.87 -6.96
N ASP A 61 -1.05 7.37 -8.16
CA ASP A 61 0.32 7.44 -8.70
C ASP A 61 1.25 8.27 -7.81
N LEU A 62 0.72 9.29 -7.11
CA LEU A 62 1.52 10.12 -6.20
C LEU A 62 1.95 9.34 -4.95
N GLU A 63 1.07 8.48 -4.45
CA GLU A 63 1.19 7.79 -3.17
C GLU A 63 1.60 6.31 -3.30
N ILE A 64 1.82 5.81 -4.52
CA ILE A 64 2.07 4.39 -4.81
C ILE A 64 3.08 3.72 -3.84
N ASN A 65 4.20 4.38 -3.56
CA ASN A 65 5.22 3.83 -2.65
C ASN A 65 4.72 3.73 -1.20
N ASN A 66 3.93 4.70 -0.73
CA ASN A 66 3.36 4.69 0.61
C ASN A 66 2.26 3.61 0.72
N LEU A 67 1.47 3.44 -0.34
CA LEU A 67 0.41 2.43 -0.41
C LEU A 67 0.98 1.01 -0.41
N LEU A 68 2.05 0.76 -1.20
CA LEU A 68 2.77 -0.51 -1.19
C LEU A 68 3.38 -0.82 0.18
N ALA A 69 4.01 0.18 0.82
CA ALA A 69 4.54 0.02 2.18
C ALA A 69 3.43 -0.34 3.20
N GLY A 70 2.22 0.19 3.02
CA GLY A 70 1.08 -0.18 3.85
C GLY A 70 0.57 -1.59 3.62
N LEU A 71 0.57 -2.08 2.38
CA LEU A 71 0.24 -3.49 2.07
C LEU A 71 1.27 -4.44 2.69
N ASP A 72 2.56 -4.15 2.55
CA ASP A 72 3.65 -4.95 3.13
C ASP A 72 3.55 -4.99 4.67
N MET A 73 3.15 -3.86 5.27
CA MET A 73 2.88 -3.78 6.70
C MET A 73 1.66 -4.62 7.10
N ALA A 74 0.59 -4.63 6.30
CA ALA A 74 -0.60 -5.45 6.56
C ALA A 74 -0.27 -6.96 6.51
N ILE A 75 0.61 -7.36 5.59
CA ILE A 75 1.14 -8.73 5.53
C ILE A 75 1.97 -9.03 6.79
N THR A 76 2.89 -8.13 7.15
CA THR A 76 3.81 -8.31 8.29
C THR A 76 3.07 -8.42 9.63
N LEU A 77 1.99 -7.64 9.80
CA LEU A 77 1.17 -7.63 11.01
C LEU A 77 -0.01 -8.62 10.97
N GLU A 78 -0.09 -9.46 9.94
CA GLU A 78 -1.15 -10.46 9.73
C GLU A 78 -2.59 -9.86 9.76
N MET A 79 -2.73 -8.61 9.32
CA MET A 79 -4.02 -7.90 9.23
C MET A 79 -4.74 -8.27 7.93
N SER A 80 -5.17 -9.53 7.83
CA SER A 80 -5.70 -10.13 6.59
C SER A 80 -6.94 -9.44 6.03
N HIS A 81 -7.83 -8.94 6.90
CA HIS A 81 -9.06 -8.30 6.44
C HIS A 81 -8.76 -6.94 5.80
N GLU A 82 -7.92 -6.13 6.42
CA GLU A 82 -7.46 -4.85 5.88
C GLU A 82 -6.66 -5.04 4.59
N LEU A 83 -5.82 -6.06 4.53
CA LEU A 83 -5.11 -6.44 3.31
C LEU A 83 -6.09 -6.79 2.18
N PHE A 84 -7.12 -7.59 2.46
CA PHE A 84 -8.18 -7.92 1.50
C PHE A 84 -8.88 -6.65 1.00
N VAL A 85 -9.34 -5.78 1.90
CA VAL A 85 -10.03 -4.54 1.54
C VAL A 85 -9.14 -3.62 0.69
N ALA A 86 -7.87 -3.46 1.05
CA ALA A 86 -6.95 -2.64 0.27
C ALA A 86 -6.76 -3.22 -1.14
N ILE A 87 -6.57 -4.53 -1.28
CA ILE A 87 -6.34 -5.18 -2.58
C ILE A 87 -7.54 -5.06 -3.51
N ILE A 88 -8.77 -5.24 -3.01
CA ILE A 88 -9.97 -5.12 -3.87
C ILE A 88 -10.13 -3.68 -4.40
N CYS A 89 -9.84 -2.67 -3.58
CA CYS A 89 -9.90 -1.26 -4.01
C CYS A 89 -8.74 -0.93 -4.97
N PHE A 90 -7.60 -1.59 -4.83
CA PHE A 90 -6.40 -1.25 -5.58
C PHE A 90 -6.27 -2.01 -6.92
N ALA A 91 -6.88 -3.19 -7.03
CA ALA A 91 -6.80 -4.04 -8.21
C ALA A 91 -7.21 -3.32 -9.51
N PRO A 92 -8.29 -2.50 -9.57
CA PRO A 92 -8.65 -1.76 -10.78
C PRO A 92 -7.54 -0.81 -11.26
N TYR A 93 -6.89 -0.11 -10.33
CA TYR A 93 -5.74 0.75 -10.64
C TYR A 93 -4.56 -0.07 -11.18
N MET A 94 -4.21 -1.18 -10.51
CA MET A 94 -3.09 -2.02 -10.94
C MET A 94 -3.34 -2.60 -12.33
N HIS A 95 -4.57 -2.97 -12.65
CA HIS A 95 -4.96 -3.41 -13.98
C HIS A 95 -4.80 -2.28 -15.01
N ALA A 96 -5.37 -1.11 -14.73
CA ALA A 96 -5.36 0.04 -15.63
C ALA A 96 -3.95 0.59 -15.92
N ARG A 97 -3.03 0.49 -14.96
CA ARG A 97 -1.62 0.91 -15.09
C ARG A 97 -0.67 -0.22 -15.54
N GLY A 98 -1.19 -1.45 -15.74
CA GLY A 98 -0.39 -2.59 -16.21
C GLY A 98 0.56 -3.18 -15.16
N HIS A 99 0.30 -2.95 -13.87
CA HIS A 99 1.08 -3.47 -12.75
C HIS A 99 0.72 -4.93 -12.41
N TYR A 100 0.68 -5.81 -13.41
CA TYR A 100 0.20 -7.19 -13.27
C TYR A 100 1.02 -8.03 -12.29
N ALA A 101 2.34 -7.85 -12.27
CA ALA A 101 3.22 -8.57 -11.34
C ALA A 101 2.97 -8.19 -9.87
N LEU A 102 2.71 -6.90 -9.60
CA LEU A 102 2.35 -6.43 -8.25
C LEU A 102 0.98 -6.96 -7.86
N ALA A 103 0.01 -6.91 -8.76
CA ALA A 103 -1.33 -7.43 -8.52
C ALA A 103 -1.29 -8.92 -8.18
N ASP A 104 -0.62 -9.74 -8.99
CA ASP A 104 -0.48 -11.18 -8.72
C ASP A 104 0.18 -11.43 -7.37
N HIS A 105 1.29 -10.74 -7.06
CA HIS A 105 1.97 -10.88 -5.77
C HIS A 105 1.02 -10.70 -4.57
N TYR A 106 0.30 -9.57 -4.51
CA TYR A 106 -0.58 -9.27 -3.37
C TYR A 106 -1.86 -10.13 -3.37
N LEU A 107 -2.46 -10.38 -4.54
CA LEU A 107 -3.67 -11.21 -4.65
C LEU A 107 -3.40 -12.66 -4.22
N GLN A 108 -2.25 -13.24 -4.58
CA GLN A 108 -1.87 -14.60 -4.16
C GLN A 108 -1.70 -14.68 -2.64
N ILE A 109 -1.09 -13.67 -2.02
CA ILE A 109 -0.92 -13.60 -0.56
C ILE A 109 -2.29 -13.52 0.12
N ALA A 110 -3.16 -12.59 -0.31
CA ALA A 110 -4.50 -12.46 0.25
C ALA A 110 -5.34 -13.73 0.07
N PHE A 111 -5.24 -14.40 -1.09
CA PHE A 111 -5.96 -15.63 -1.36
C PHE A 111 -5.50 -16.77 -0.44
N LYS A 112 -4.18 -16.89 -0.21
CA LYS A 112 -3.62 -17.83 0.75
C LYS A 112 -4.13 -17.56 2.17
N ASN A 113 -4.12 -16.30 2.60
CA ASN A 113 -4.60 -15.90 3.93
C ASN A 113 -6.10 -16.23 4.11
N ALA A 114 -6.95 -15.88 3.13
CA ALA A 114 -8.38 -16.18 3.16
C ALA A 114 -8.66 -17.70 3.16
N THR A 115 -7.79 -18.50 2.54
CA THR A 115 -7.85 -19.97 2.59
C THR A 115 -7.52 -20.52 3.97
N GLN A 116 -6.47 -20.02 4.61
CA GLN A 116 -6.11 -20.42 5.97
C GLN A 116 -7.18 -20.03 6.99
N GLN A 117 -7.82 -18.88 6.79
CA GLN A 117 -8.89 -18.37 7.65
C GLN A 117 -10.28 -18.97 7.34
N HIS A 118 -10.38 -19.87 6.35
CA HIS A 118 -11.64 -20.49 5.92
C HIS A 118 -12.72 -19.47 5.48
N ASN A 119 -12.32 -18.26 5.08
CA ASN A 119 -13.23 -17.21 4.62
C ASN A 119 -13.63 -17.48 3.16
N ALA A 120 -14.77 -18.15 2.95
CA ALA A 120 -15.23 -18.52 1.61
C ALA A 120 -15.60 -17.31 0.73
N GLN A 121 -16.09 -16.22 1.33
CA GLN A 121 -16.51 -15.03 0.58
C GLN A 121 -15.30 -14.27 0.03
N GLU A 122 -14.31 -13.96 0.88
CA GLU A 122 -13.10 -13.27 0.46
C GLU A 122 -12.33 -14.09 -0.60
N ARG A 123 -12.24 -15.42 -0.42
CA ARG A 123 -11.64 -16.31 -1.42
C ARG A 123 -12.31 -16.23 -2.79
N LEU A 124 -13.65 -16.22 -2.83
CA LEU A 124 -14.38 -16.18 -4.09
C LEU A 124 -14.11 -14.87 -4.85
N ILE A 125 -14.13 -13.75 -4.13
CA ILE A 125 -13.84 -12.42 -4.69
C ILE A 125 -12.40 -12.37 -5.23
N LEU A 126 -11.44 -12.84 -4.44
CA LEU A 126 -10.03 -12.85 -4.86
C LEU A 126 -9.78 -13.75 -6.08
N LEU A 127 -10.46 -14.90 -6.18
CA LEU A 127 -10.38 -15.77 -7.36
C LEU A 127 -10.94 -15.11 -8.61
N GLN A 128 -12.04 -14.36 -8.49
CA GLN A 128 -12.60 -13.62 -9.61
C GLN A 128 -11.59 -12.58 -10.13
N ILE A 129 -11.00 -11.80 -9.22
CA ILE A 129 -10.00 -10.79 -9.59
C ILE A 129 -8.77 -11.46 -10.21
N LEU A 130 -8.24 -12.54 -9.63
CA LEU A 130 -7.12 -13.28 -10.22
C LEU A 130 -7.40 -13.77 -11.65
N ALA A 131 -8.63 -14.21 -11.93
CA ALA A 131 -9.03 -14.63 -13.27
C ALA A 131 -9.05 -13.45 -14.27
N GLU A 132 -9.48 -12.25 -13.85
CA GLU A 132 -9.47 -11.04 -14.67
C GLU A 132 -8.04 -10.62 -15.05
N PHE A 133 -7.08 -10.83 -14.15
CA PHE A 133 -5.66 -10.60 -14.42
C PHE A 133 -5.03 -11.68 -15.32
N GLY A 134 -5.39 -12.95 -15.11
CA GLY A 134 -4.82 -14.08 -15.87
C GLY A 134 -5.31 -14.22 -17.31
N CYS A 135 -6.50 -13.71 -17.65
CA CYS A 135 -7.04 -13.76 -19.02
C CYS A 135 -6.43 -12.74 -20.00
N ASN A 136 -5.65 -11.78 -19.51
CA ASN A 136 -5.12 -10.65 -20.29
C ASN A 136 -3.60 -10.73 -20.55
N VAL A 137 -2.95 -11.84 -20.21
CA VAL A 137 -1.53 -12.16 -20.48
C VAL A 137 -1.44 -13.23 -21.56
#